data_AF-A0A7R8WF27-F1
#
_entry.id   AF-A0A7R8WF27-F1
#
_cell.length_a   1.000
_cell.length_b   1.000
_cell.length_c   1.000
_cell.angle_alpha   90.00
_cell.angle_beta   90.00
_cell.angle_gamma   90.00
#
_symmetry.space_group_name_H-M   'P 1'
#
loop_
_entity.id
_entity.type
_entity.pdbx_description
1 polymer ?
#
loop_
_entity_poly.entity_id
_entity_poly.type
_entity_poly.pdbx_seq_one_letter_code
_entity_poly.pdbx_strand_id
1 'polypeptide(L)'
;MIAHPPCTYLTIAAEWLYKDSIDKKLKPGTLFGEARREARREAAQFIWRLWNSGIPKICIENPGEFPLSAEELHEKLEGHAFTSCGSEQRESIGWVPPLGKNTETLAHSVNGCILIRLAMQERLLPASVIKDELEERVAEIQERESRKVGGKEKKDLREQIEFDLLPKAFTRTKYLDAWIDASAGWLVVNTASATQAETLTGMLRKTIGSLPVIAPETAITPISLLTHWLQDSTSMPAVFDLGMGAELVGAGEERSKVTFKAHELQAEEVQANLDHGKQVSQLELIWRDRISFKLDQHLQIKGLKFLDVFDDQLDGHDPQSHAEKIDIEFALMSGEVRELLSDLMAAFNPDISWEDATAATFGTK
;
A
#
# COMPACT_ATOMS: atom_id res chain seq x y z
N MET A 1 -12.45 -27.76 -12.47
CA MET A 1 -13.38 -28.19 -11.42
C MET A 1 -12.92 -27.57 -10.11
N ILE A 2 -13.62 -26.54 -9.61
CA ILE A 2 -13.26 -25.88 -8.35
C ILE A 2 -13.74 -26.81 -7.23
N ALA A 3 -12.81 -27.52 -6.59
CA ALA A 3 -13.10 -28.34 -5.43
C ALA A 3 -12.78 -27.51 -4.18
N HIS A 4 -13.81 -27.01 -3.50
CA HIS A 4 -13.65 -26.47 -2.16
C HIS A 4 -13.52 -27.67 -1.21
N PRO A 5 -12.35 -27.95 -0.59
CA PRO A 5 -12.32 -28.91 0.49
C PRO A 5 -13.31 -28.44 1.56
N PRO A 6 -13.98 -29.36 2.27
CA PRO A 6 -14.87 -29.00 3.36
C PRO A 6 -14.05 -28.30 4.44
N CYS A 7 -14.06 -26.97 4.37
CA CYS A 7 -13.65 -26.03 5.40
C CYS A 7 -12.12 -25.87 5.64
N THR A 8 -11.50 -24.90 4.94
CA THR A 8 -10.19 -24.31 5.30
C THR A 8 -10.15 -23.70 6.72
N TYR A 9 -11.30 -23.47 7.38
CA TYR A 9 -11.34 -23.02 8.77
C TYR A 9 -10.89 -24.08 9.79
N LEU A 10 -10.74 -25.35 9.40
CA LEU A 10 -10.26 -26.38 10.32
C LEU A 10 -8.75 -26.19 10.61
N THR A 11 -7.95 -25.59 9.74
CA THR A 11 -6.49 -25.59 9.93
C THR A 11 -5.93 -24.34 10.59
N ILE A 12 -6.61 -23.18 10.55
CA ILE A 12 -5.93 -21.89 10.84
C ILE A 12 -6.62 -20.99 11.87
N ALA A 13 -7.89 -21.19 12.21
CA ALA A 13 -8.57 -20.30 13.16
C ALA A 13 -9.29 -21.07 14.27
N ALA A 14 -8.93 -20.77 15.53
CA ALA A 14 -9.52 -21.24 16.78
C ALA A 14 -9.08 -22.63 17.31
N GLU A 15 -7.84 -22.71 17.82
CA GLU A 15 -7.30 -23.87 18.55
C GLU A 15 -8.19 -24.33 19.72
N TRP A 16 -8.89 -23.40 20.38
CA TRP A 16 -9.81 -23.72 21.47
C TRP A 16 -11.01 -24.58 21.05
N LEU A 17 -11.37 -24.64 19.77
CA LEU A 17 -12.41 -25.54 19.26
C LEU A 17 -11.99 -27.02 19.25
N TYR A 18 -10.70 -27.31 19.47
CA TYR A 18 -10.16 -28.67 19.57
C TYR A 18 -10.17 -29.23 20.99
N LYS A 19 -10.57 -28.45 21.99
CA LYS A 19 -10.70 -28.90 23.38
C LYS A 19 -12.02 -29.67 23.55
N ASP A 20 -12.02 -30.63 24.47
CA ASP A 20 -13.21 -31.46 24.76
C ASP A 20 -14.29 -30.70 25.51
N SER A 21 -13.93 -29.60 26.16
CA SER A 21 -14.85 -28.67 26.82
C SER A 21 -14.62 -27.23 26.35
N ILE A 22 -15.72 -26.49 26.24
CA ILE A 22 -15.75 -25.12 25.73
C ILE A 22 -16.72 -24.29 26.57
N ASP A 23 -16.21 -23.20 27.14
CA ASP A 23 -17.00 -22.26 27.96
C ASP A 23 -17.68 -21.16 27.13
N LYS A 24 -17.61 -21.25 25.80
CA LYS A 24 -18.15 -20.26 24.85
C LYS A 24 -19.43 -20.76 24.19
N LYS A 25 -20.41 -19.88 24.00
CA LYS A 25 -21.61 -20.18 23.19
C LYS A 25 -21.21 -20.40 21.73
N LEU A 26 -21.52 -21.58 21.20
CA LEU A 26 -21.27 -21.95 19.80
C LEU A 26 -22.50 -21.66 18.93
N LYS A 27 -22.27 -21.27 17.67
CA LYS A 27 -23.34 -21.22 16.67
C LYS A 27 -23.81 -22.64 16.34
N PRO A 28 -25.11 -22.86 16.04
CA PRO A 28 -25.61 -24.16 15.62
C PRO A 28 -24.79 -24.74 14.45
N GLY A 29 -24.41 -26.02 14.53
CA GLY A 29 -23.59 -26.69 13.52
C GLY A 29 -22.07 -26.49 13.65
N THR A 30 -21.59 -25.76 14.66
CA THR A 30 -20.14 -25.61 14.88
C THR A 30 -19.57 -26.89 15.50
N LEU A 31 -18.70 -27.60 14.77
CA LEU A 31 -17.96 -28.75 15.28
C LEU A 31 -16.96 -28.29 16.36
N PHE A 32 -16.84 -29.05 17.45
CA PHE A 32 -15.83 -28.86 18.48
C PHE A 32 -15.35 -30.21 19.05
N GLY A 33 -14.26 -30.19 19.83
CA GLY A 33 -13.70 -31.37 20.48
C GLY A 33 -13.36 -32.48 19.49
N GLU A 34 -13.79 -33.70 19.80
CA GLU A 34 -13.49 -34.89 18.99
C GLU A 34 -14.05 -34.80 17.57
N ALA A 35 -15.28 -34.31 17.40
CA ALA A 35 -15.90 -34.16 16.08
C ALA A 35 -15.12 -33.17 15.18
N ARG A 36 -14.53 -32.12 15.77
CA ARG A 36 -13.64 -31.19 15.05
C ARG A 36 -12.31 -31.83 14.69
N ARG A 37 -11.73 -32.63 15.60
CA ARG A 37 -10.47 -33.37 15.33
C ARG A 37 -10.64 -34.40 14.22
N GLU A 38 -11.77 -35.09 14.17
CA GLU A 38 -12.08 -36.03 13.10
C GLU A 38 -12.22 -35.32 11.75
N ALA A 39 -13.04 -34.26 11.68
CA ALA A 39 -13.19 -33.47 10.46
C ALA A 39 -11.85 -32.92 9.95
N ARG A 40 -10.93 -32.51 10.85
CA ARG A 40 -9.58 -32.08 10.49
C ARG A 40 -8.74 -33.23 9.92
N ARG A 41 -8.81 -34.44 10.49
CA ARG A 41 -8.10 -35.62 9.98
C ARG A 41 -8.60 -36.01 8.59
N GLU A 42 -9.90 -36.03 8.38
CA GLU A 42 -10.50 -36.31 7.07
C GLU A 42 -10.10 -35.26 6.03
N ALA A 43 -10.16 -33.97 6.39
CA ALA A 43 -9.71 -32.88 5.52
C ALA A 43 -8.21 -33.00 5.16
N ALA A 44 -7.36 -33.33 6.13
CA ALA A 44 -5.93 -33.54 5.91
C ALA A 44 -5.66 -34.74 4.99
N GLN A 45 -6.38 -35.86 5.17
CA GLN A 45 -6.28 -37.02 4.28
C GLN A 45 -6.78 -36.71 2.87
N PHE A 46 -7.84 -35.91 2.72
CA PHE A 46 -8.33 -35.45 1.43
C PHE A 46 -7.29 -34.57 0.72
N ILE A 47 -6.69 -33.60 1.42
CA ILE A 47 -5.61 -32.76 0.87
C ILE A 47 -4.41 -33.62 0.49
N TRP A 48 -4.02 -34.59 1.32
CA TRP A 48 -2.91 -35.49 1.02
C TRP A 48 -3.17 -36.35 -0.23
N ARG A 49 -4.39 -36.89 -0.38
CA ARG A 49 -4.79 -37.61 -1.59
C ARG A 49 -4.77 -36.70 -2.82
N LEU A 50 -5.27 -35.47 -2.69
CA LEU A 50 -5.26 -34.48 -3.75
C LEU A 50 -3.82 -34.10 -4.16
N TRP A 51 -2.94 -33.87 -3.19
CA TRP A 51 -1.52 -33.56 -3.39
C TRP A 51 -0.76 -34.67 -4.12
N ASN A 52 -1.22 -35.92 -4.01
CA ASN A 52 -0.59 -37.07 -4.65
C ASN A 52 -1.37 -37.58 -5.87
N SER A 53 -2.47 -36.92 -6.26
CA SER A 53 -3.41 -37.44 -7.27
C SER A 53 -2.94 -37.36 -8.73
N GLY A 54 -1.72 -36.90 -9.01
CA GLY A 54 -1.21 -36.73 -10.38
C GLY A 54 -1.98 -35.70 -11.23
N ILE A 55 -3.02 -35.08 -10.67
CA ILE A 55 -3.74 -33.95 -11.24
C ILE A 55 -2.79 -32.74 -11.18
N PRO A 56 -2.65 -31.95 -12.28
CA PRO A 56 -1.88 -30.72 -12.26
C PRO A 56 -2.35 -29.83 -11.11
N LYS A 57 -1.44 -29.57 -10.17
CA LYS A 57 -1.71 -28.77 -8.98
C LYS A 57 -1.74 -27.31 -9.42
N ILE A 58 -2.91 -26.83 -9.84
CA ILE A 58 -3.12 -25.41 -10.05
C ILE A 58 -3.60 -24.84 -8.72
N CYS A 59 -2.66 -24.21 -8.02
CA CYS A 59 -2.96 -23.30 -6.93
C CYS A 59 -3.28 -21.93 -7.54
N ILE A 60 -4.24 -21.21 -6.98
CA ILE A 60 -4.56 -19.84 -7.40
C ILE A 60 -3.57 -18.94 -6.66
N GLU A 61 -2.49 -18.59 -7.36
CA GLU A 61 -1.29 -17.89 -6.85
C GLU A 61 -0.97 -16.69 -7.72
N ASN A 62 -0.42 -15.64 -7.08
CA ASN A 62 0.00 -14.37 -7.66
C ASN A 62 -1.18 -13.59 -8.30
N PRO A 63 -1.22 -12.24 -8.35
CA PRO A 63 -1.94 -11.65 -9.47
C PRO A 63 -1.35 -12.26 -10.74
N GLY A 64 -2.15 -13.05 -11.46
CA GLY A 64 -1.82 -13.42 -12.83
C GLY A 64 -1.55 -12.16 -13.65
N GLU A 65 -0.99 -12.36 -14.84
CA GLU A 65 -0.84 -11.33 -15.88
C GLU A 65 -1.97 -10.29 -15.78
N PHE A 66 -1.61 -9.01 -15.66
CA PHE A 66 -2.63 -7.96 -15.72
C PHE A 66 -3.31 -8.08 -17.08
N PRO A 67 -4.59 -8.51 -17.14
CA PRO A 67 -5.11 -9.14 -18.34
C PRO A 67 -5.61 -8.11 -19.37
N LEU A 68 -5.48 -6.82 -19.06
CA LEU A 68 -6.01 -5.74 -19.87
C LEU A 68 -4.86 -5.02 -20.56
N SER A 69 -5.02 -4.83 -21.86
CA SER A 69 -4.26 -3.85 -22.63
C SER A 69 -4.56 -2.42 -22.14
N ALA A 70 -3.75 -1.46 -22.59
CA ALA A 70 -3.95 -0.05 -22.26
C ALA A 70 -5.29 0.47 -22.82
N GLU A 71 -5.67 0.01 -24.01
CA GLU A 71 -6.93 0.34 -24.66
C GLU A 71 -8.13 -0.21 -23.87
N GLU A 72 -8.10 -1.50 -23.49
CA GLU A 72 -9.18 -2.09 -22.68
C GLU A 72 -9.26 -1.46 -21.29
N LEU A 73 -8.13 -1.09 -20.70
CA LEU A 73 -8.12 -0.36 -19.46
C LEU A 73 -8.74 1.02 -19.64
N HIS A 74 -8.35 1.77 -20.68
CA HIS A 74 -8.90 3.09 -20.99
C HIS A 74 -10.43 3.05 -21.09
N GLU A 75 -11.02 2.13 -21.86
CA GLU A 75 -12.46 1.97 -22.00
C GLU A 75 -13.15 1.72 -20.64
N LYS A 76 -12.56 0.89 -19.77
CA LYS A 76 -13.11 0.66 -18.43
C LYS A 76 -13.02 1.90 -17.55
N LEU A 77 -11.92 2.65 -17.64
CA LEU A 77 -11.71 3.89 -16.87
C LEU A 77 -12.74 4.97 -17.25
N GLU A 78 -13.20 5.03 -18.50
CA GLU A 78 -14.21 6.00 -18.96
C GLU A 78 -15.52 5.89 -18.16
N GLY A 79 -15.94 4.67 -17.81
CA GLY A 79 -17.14 4.43 -17.00
C GLY A 79 -17.06 5.04 -15.59
N HIS A 80 -15.87 5.46 -15.16
CA HIS A 80 -15.60 6.11 -13.89
C HIS A 80 -14.71 7.36 -14.05
N ALA A 81 -14.82 8.05 -15.19
CA ALA A 81 -14.12 9.30 -15.43
C ALA A 81 -14.51 10.35 -14.38
N PHE A 82 -13.55 11.20 -14.02
CA PHE A 82 -13.74 12.22 -13.01
C PHE A 82 -14.80 13.24 -13.43
N THR A 83 -15.73 13.51 -12.52
CA THR A 83 -16.68 14.61 -12.62
C THR A 83 -16.50 15.51 -11.41
N SER A 84 -16.57 16.83 -11.63
CA SER A 84 -16.44 17.80 -10.54
C SER A 84 -17.53 17.58 -9.49
N CYS A 85 -17.16 17.78 -8.23
CA CYS A 85 -18.03 17.64 -7.08
C CYS A 85 -19.28 18.52 -7.21
N GLY A 86 -20.46 17.89 -7.15
CA GLY A 86 -21.74 18.60 -7.15
C GLY A 86 -21.87 19.58 -5.98
N SER A 87 -22.86 20.48 -6.03
CA SER A 87 -23.10 21.48 -4.97
C SER A 87 -23.37 20.86 -3.60
N GLU A 88 -24.01 19.69 -3.57
CA GLU A 88 -24.40 18.96 -2.36
C GLU A 88 -23.43 17.81 -2.02
N GLN A 89 -22.42 17.59 -2.85
CA GLN A 89 -21.47 16.49 -2.68
C GLN A 89 -20.24 16.99 -1.93
N ARG A 90 -19.80 16.23 -0.91
CA ARG A 90 -18.57 16.58 -0.14
C ARG A 90 -17.31 16.23 -0.89
N GLU A 91 -17.29 15.09 -1.55
CA GLU A 91 -16.12 14.57 -2.26
C GLU A 91 -16.50 13.89 -3.56
N SER A 92 -15.67 14.02 -4.58
CA SER A 92 -15.78 13.32 -5.86
C SER A 92 -14.44 12.68 -6.20
N ILE A 93 -14.49 11.48 -6.78
CA ILE A 93 -13.32 10.67 -7.11
C ILE A 93 -13.53 10.06 -8.50
N GLY A 94 -12.51 10.10 -9.35
CA GLY A 94 -12.58 9.51 -10.69
C GLY A 94 -11.29 9.65 -11.48
N TRP A 95 -11.26 9.00 -12.64
CA TRP A 95 -10.08 8.93 -13.50
C TRP A 95 -9.91 10.18 -14.34
N VAL A 96 -8.67 10.63 -14.51
CA VAL A 96 -8.31 11.73 -15.40
C VAL A 96 -7.12 11.34 -16.27
N PRO A 97 -6.95 12.00 -17.43
CA PRO A 97 -5.81 11.76 -18.30
C PRO A 97 -4.47 12.04 -17.60
N PRO A 98 -3.51 11.10 -17.57
CA PRO A 98 -2.26 11.27 -16.84
C PRO A 98 -1.29 12.25 -17.55
N LEU A 99 -1.38 12.38 -18.88
CA LEU A 99 -0.56 13.31 -19.67
C LEU A 99 -1.08 14.77 -19.65
N GLY A 100 -2.14 15.03 -18.89
CA GLY A 100 -2.69 16.36 -18.67
C GLY A 100 -4.01 16.61 -19.39
N LYS A 101 -4.60 17.77 -19.12
CA LYS A 101 -6.00 18.10 -19.45
C LYS A 101 -6.32 18.18 -20.96
N ASN A 102 -5.29 18.27 -21.80
CA ASN A 102 -5.45 18.36 -23.25
C ASN A 102 -5.41 16.99 -23.94
N THR A 103 -5.29 15.90 -23.16
CA THR A 103 -5.35 14.53 -23.64
C THR A 103 -6.66 13.90 -23.18
N GLU A 104 -7.21 12.95 -23.93
CA GLU A 104 -8.44 12.23 -23.56
C GLU A 104 -8.15 10.82 -23.02
N THR A 105 -6.95 10.31 -23.30
CA THR A 105 -6.51 8.97 -22.92
C THR A 105 -6.36 8.85 -21.40
N LEU A 106 -7.14 7.97 -20.78
CA LEU A 106 -7.12 7.73 -19.32
C LEU A 106 -6.07 6.69 -18.88
N ALA A 107 -5.58 5.86 -19.81
CA ALA A 107 -4.53 4.88 -19.59
C ALA A 107 -3.44 5.07 -20.65
N HIS A 108 -2.28 5.59 -20.24
CA HIS A 108 -1.17 5.90 -21.14
C HIS A 108 -0.11 4.80 -21.06
N SER A 109 0.29 4.19 -22.19
CA SER A 109 1.24 3.09 -22.18
C SER A 109 2.60 3.45 -22.77
N VAL A 110 3.66 3.06 -22.06
CA VAL A 110 5.06 3.20 -22.48
C VAL A 110 5.84 2.00 -21.96
N ASN A 111 6.63 1.32 -22.81
CA ASN A 111 7.55 0.24 -22.43
C ASN A 111 6.94 -0.89 -21.57
N GLY A 112 5.68 -1.25 -21.85
CA GLY A 112 4.94 -2.29 -21.10
C GLY A 112 4.40 -1.84 -19.75
N CYS A 113 4.58 -0.57 -19.40
CA CYS A 113 3.95 0.08 -18.26
C CYS A 113 2.71 0.86 -18.71
N ILE A 114 1.68 0.91 -17.88
CA ILE A 114 0.44 1.65 -18.13
C ILE A 114 0.23 2.65 -16.99
N LEU A 115 0.40 3.94 -17.29
CA LEU A 115 0.20 5.06 -16.38
C LEU A 115 -1.27 5.45 -16.30
N ILE A 116 -1.78 5.65 -15.08
CA ILE A 116 -3.13 6.11 -14.78
C ILE A 116 -3.08 7.20 -13.71
N ARG A 117 -4.05 8.12 -13.74
CA ARG A 117 -4.17 9.21 -12.75
C ARG A 117 -5.56 9.27 -12.16
N LEU A 118 -5.61 9.30 -10.82
CA LEU A 118 -6.82 9.46 -10.04
C LEU A 118 -6.95 10.91 -9.56
N ALA A 119 -8.10 11.52 -9.81
CA ALA A 119 -8.47 12.80 -9.24
C ALA A 119 -9.40 12.60 -8.03
N MET A 120 -9.08 13.27 -6.92
CA MET A 120 -9.88 13.29 -5.70
C MET A 120 -10.17 14.75 -5.35
N GLN A 121 -11.42 15.17 -5.48
CA GLN A 121 -11.85 16.53 -5.19
C GLN A 121 -12.70 16.56 -3.93
N GLU A 122 -12.37 17.44 -2.99
CA GLU A 122 -13.14 17.66 -1.76
C GLU A 122 -13.63 19.12 -1.68
N ARG A 123 -14.79 19.34 -1.08
CA ARG A 123 -15.26 20.67 -0.67
C ARG A 123 -14.68 21.03 0.69
N LEU A 124 -13.96 22.14 0.72
CA LEU A 124 -13.30 22.67 1.91
C LEU A 124 -14.32 23.33 2.84
N LEU A 125 -14.97 22.50 3.67
CA LEU A 125 -15.83 22.96 4.75
C LEU A 125 -15.29 22.43 6.09
N PRO A 126 -14.33 23.15 6.71
CA PRO A 126 -13.75 22.75 7.98
C PRO A 126 -14.80 22.65 9.09
N ALA A 127 -14.63 21.69 10.00
CA ALA A 127 -15.54 21.50 11.13
C ALA A 127 -15.62 22.73 12.06
N SER A 128 -14.58 23.56 12.10
CA SER A 128 -14.57 24.83 12.83
C SER A 128 -15.57 25.83 12.27
N VAL A 129 -15.65 25.98 10.95
CA VAL A 129 -16.61 26.90 10.30
C VAL A 129 -18.05 26.51 10.63
N ILE A 130 -18.37 25.21 10.58
CA ILE A 130 -19.70 24.70 10.96
C ILE A 130 -19.98 24.96 12.45
N LYS A 131 -18.96 24.84 13.30
CA LYS A 131 -19.10 25.05 14.74
C LYS A 131 -19.37 26.52 15.06
N ASP A 132 -18.61 27.44 14.46
CA ASP A 132 -18.73 28.88 14.73
C ASP A 132 -20.11 29.39 14.28
N GLU A 133 -20.56 29.02 13.07
CA GLU A 133 -21.92 29.34 12.57
C GLU A 133 -23.02 28.73 13.45
N LEU A 134 -22.81 27.50 13.96
CA LEU A 134 -23.77 26.86 14.86
C LEU A 134 -23.86 27.59 16.20
N GLU A 135 -22.73 28.05 16.75
CA GLU A 135 -22.70 28.82 17.98
C GLU A 135 -23.40 30.17 17.82
N GLU A 136 -23.21 30.85 16.68
CA GLU A 136 -23.90 32.09 16.34
C GLU A 136 -25.43 31.88 16.23
N ARG A 137 -25.90 30.93 15.40
CA ARG A 137 -27.34 30.64 15.26
C ARG A 137 -27.98 30.20 16.58
N VAL A 138 -27.24 29.44 17.40
CA VAL A 138 -27.71 29.06 18.74
C VAL A 138 -27.86 30.30 19.62
N ALA A 139 -26.86 31.19 19.66
CA ALA A 139 -26.94 32.41 20.46
C ALA A 139 -28.13 33.29 20.06
N GLU A 140 -28.38 33.47 18.76
CA GLU A 140 -29.52 34.23 18.24
C GLU A 140 -30.87 33.65 18.68
N ILE A 141 -31.04 32.31 18.61
CA ILE A 141 -32.26 31.65 19.06
C ILE A 141 -32.45 31.82 20.57
N GLN A 142 -31.37 31.70 21.35
CA GLN A 142 -31.44 31.84 22.80
C GLN A 142 -31.80 33.27 23.22
N GLU A 143 -31.28 34.28 22.53
CA GLU A 143 -31.61 35.69 22.76
C GLU A 143 -33.07 35.99 22.39
N ARG A 144 -33.50 35.55 21.20
CA ARG A 144 -34.87 35.82 20.70
C ARG A 144 -35.96 35.11 21.48
N GLU A 145 -35.72 33.85 21.89
CA GLU A 145 -36.75 32.99 22.48
C GLU A 145 -36.59 32.80 23.99
N SER A 146 -35.54 33.37 24.59
CA SER A 146 -35.24 33.29 26.03
C SER A 146 -35.25 31.85 26.58
N ARG A 147 -34.83 30.89 25.74
CA ARG A 147 -34.74 29.45 26.08
C ARG A 147 -33.39 28.87 25.71
N LYS A 148 -33.11 27.65 26.16
CA LYS A 148 -31.94 26.87 25.70
C LYS A 148 -32.28 26.06 24.45
N VAL A 149 -31.36 26.00 23.51
CA VAL A 149 -31.45 25.12 22.32
C VAL A 149 -31.07 23.71 22.73
N GLY A 150 -31.97 22.75 22.50
CA GLY A 150 -31.80 21.34 22.86
C GLY A 150 -30.80 20.62 21.94
N GLY A 151 -30.28 19.47 22.38
CA GLY A 151 -29.29 18.71 21.61
C GLY A 151 -29.78 18.25 20.23
N LYS A 152 -31.05 17.83 20.12
CA LYS A 152 -31.67 17.47 18.84
C LYS A 152 -31.72 18.65 17.88
N GLU A 153 -32.19 19.79 18.36
CA GLU A 153 -32.28 21.03 17.57
C GLU A 153 -30.90 21.52 17.12
N LYS A 154 -29.87 21.43 17.97
CA LYS A 154 -28.49 21.74 17.56
C LYS A 154 -27.99 20.82 16.45
N LYS A 155 -28.38 19.55 16.46
CA LYS A 155 -28.03 18.60 15.40
C LYS A 155 -28.70 18.99 14.09
N ASP A 156 -30.00 19.26 14.13
CA ASP A 156 -30.78 19.67 12.96
C ASP A 156 -30.25 21.00 12.38
N LEU A 157 -29.91 21.97 13.25
CA LEU A 157 -29.25 23.22 12.85
C LEU A 157 -27.89 22.97 12.19
N ARG A 158 -27.08 22.05 12.73
CA ARG A 158 -25.78 21.70 12.15
C ARG A 158 -25.92 21.10 10.75
N GLU A 159 -26.88 20.19 10.56
CA GLU A 159 -27.17 19.58 9.25
C GLU A 159 -27.65 20.64 8.24
N GLN A 160 -28.49 21.60 8.68
CA GLN A 160 -28.91 22.72 7.84
C GLN A 160 -27.75 23.66 7.47
N ILE A 161 -26.91 24.03 8.45
CA ILE A 161 -25.72 24.85 8.21
C ILE A 161 -24.81 24.19 7.18
N GLU A 162 -24.58 22.90 7.32
CA GLU A 162 -23.78 22.14 6.37
C GLU A 162 -24.38 22.19 4.96
N PHE A 163 -25.69 21.96 4.83
CA PHE A 163 -26.40 22.06 3.56
C PHE A 163 -26.30 23.47 2.94
N ASP A 164 -26.41 24.52 3.75
CA ASP A 164 -26.33 25.92 3.29
C ASP A 164 -24.92 26.33 2.86
N LEU A 165 -23.89 25.82 3.54
CA LEU A 165 -22.50 26.22 3.35
C LEU A 165 -21.76 25.36 2.32
N LEU A 166 -22.16 24.10 2.14
CA LEU A 166 -21.46 23.17 1.24
C LEU A 166 -21.41 23.68 -0.22
N PRO A 167 -22.49 24.21 -0.83
CA PRO A 167 -22.42 24.76 -2.18
C PRO A 167 -21.46 25.95 -2.32
N LYS A 168 -21.28 26.71 -1.22
CA LYS A 168 -20.42 27.91 -1.16
C LYS A 168 -18.95 27.56 -0.88
N ALA A 169 -18.67 26.35 -0.39
CA ALA A 169 -17.33 25.91 -0.07
C ALA A 169 -16.47 25.78 -1.34
N PHE A 170 -15.23 26.28 -1.26
CA PHE A 170 -14.24 26.08 -2.30
C PHE A 170 -13.91 24.59 -2.45
N THR A 171 -13.53 24.16 -3.65
CA THR A 171 -13.05 22.80 -3.88
C THR A 171 -11.53 22.74 -3.90
N ARG A 172 -10.99 21.60 -3.45
CA ARG A 172 -9.58 21.24 -3.59
C ARG A 172 -9.48 19.90 -4.30
N THR A 173 -8.76 19.86 -5.41
CA THR A 173 -8.47 18.60 -6.10
C THR A 173 -7.04 18.17 -5.80
N LYS A 174 -6.88 16.91 -5.41
CA LYS A 174 -5.60 16.20 -5.32
C LYS A 174 -5.55 15.17 -6.45
N TYR A 175 -4.36 14.94 -6.96
CA TYR A 175 -4.10 13.91 -7.96
C TYR A 175 -3.21 12.84 -7.34
N LEU A 176 -3.43 11.59 -7.74
CA LEU A 176 -2.63 10.46 -7.34
C LEU A 176 -2.35 9.60 -8.57
N ASP A 177 -1.07 9.47 -8.89
CA ASP A 177 -0.59 8.67 -10.00
C ASP A 177 -0.32 7.25 -9.57
N ALA A 178 -0.55 6.32 -10.49
CA ALA A 178 -0.10 4.95 -10.39
C ALA A 178 0.26 4.43 -11.78
N TRP A 179 1.14 3.45 -11.84
CA TRP A 179 1.33 2.70 -13.07
C TRP A 179 1.32 1.20 -12.82
N ILE A 180 0.91 0.48 -13.85
CA ILE A 180 0.87 -0.97 -13.87
C ILE A 180 1.97 -1.44 -14.80
N ASP A 181 2.93 -2.16 -14.28
CA ASP A 181 3.96 -2.83 -15.05
C ASP A 181 3.53 -4.29 -15.24
N ALA A 182 2.79 -4.55 -16.33
CA ALA A 182 2.24 -5.87 -16.60
C ALA A 182 3.34 -6.92 -16.85
N SER A 183 4.50 -6.48 -17.34
CA SER A 183 5.63 -7.37 -17.64
C SER A 183 6.33 -7.85 -16.36
N ALA A 184 6.47 -6.97 -15.37
CA ALA A 184 7.12 -7.29 -14.10
C ALA A 184 6.12 -7.65 -12.97
N GLY A 185 4.81 -7.52 -13.21
CA GLY A 185 3.76 -7.84 -12.24
C GLY A 185 3.57 -6.80 -11.13
N TRP A 186 4.00 -5.54 -11.36
CA TRP A 186 3.91 -4.48 -10.34
C TRP A 186 2.72 -3.54 -10.57
N LEU A 187 2.06 -3.15 -9.48
CA LEU A 187 1.26 -1.93 -9.41
C LEU A 187 1.97 -0.96 -8.49
N VAL A 188 2.55 0.10 -9.06
CA VAL A 188 3.24 1.14 -8.30
C VAL A 188 2.29 2.31 -8.11
N VAL A 189 2.08 2.72 -6.86
CA VAL A 189 1.24 3.87 -6.51
C VAL A 189 2.12 4.96 -5.93
N ASN A 190 2.03 6.17 -6.48
CA ASN A 190 2.87 7.32 -6.10
C ASN A 190 2.39 7.96 -4.79
N THR A 191 2.47 7.21 -3.69
CA THR A 191 2.15 7.71 -2.34
C THR A 191 2.88 6.93 -1.26
N ALA A 192 3.26 7.64 -0.20
CA ALA A 192 3.74 7.07 1.05
C ALA A 192 2.59 6.72 2.03
N SER A 193 1.33 7.04 1.69
CA SER A 193 0.16 6.82 2.54
C SER A 193 -0.59 5.55 2.14
N ALA A 194 -0.64 4.58 3.06
CA ALA A 194 -1.42 3.35 2.86
C ALA A 194 -2.89 3.65 2.52
N THR A 195 -3.52 4.63 3.21
CA THR A 195 -4.91 5.04 2.94
C THR A 195 -5.11 5.56 1.52
N GLN A 196 -4.16 6.33 0.99
CA GLN A 196 -4.24 6.81 -0.40
C GLN A 196 -4.05 5.66 -1.40
N ALA A 197 -3.13 4.73 -1.13
CA ALA A 197 -2.93 3.54 -1.96
C ALA A 197 -4.19 2.64 -1.97
N GLU A 198 -4.81 2.43 -0.81
CA GLU A 198 -6.10 1.72 -0.68
C GLU A 198 -7.21 2.44 -1.44
N THR A 199 -7.25 3.77 -1.40
CA THR A 199 -8.24 4.55 -2.15
C THR A 199 -8.09 4.33 -3.66
N LEU A 200 -6.87 4.39 -4.19
CA LEU A 200 -6.62 4.16 -5.61
C LEU A 200 -6.90 2.71 -6.04
N THR A 201 -6.39 1.75 -5.28
CA THR A 201 -6.62 0.32 -5.58
C THR A 201 -8.10 -0.07 -5.44
N GLY A 202 -8.82 0.50 -4.47
CA GLY A 202 -10.26 0.35 -4.32
C GLY A 202 -11.03 0.92 -5.51
N MET A 203 -10.65 2.11 -5.97
CA MET A 203 -11.24 2.73 -7.16
C MET A 203 -10.93 1.92 -8.43
N LEU A 204 -9.69 1.44 -8.58
CA LEU A 204 -9.29 0.61 -9.70
C LEU A 204 -10.07 -0.70 -9.72
N ARG A 205 -10.19 -1.38 -8.57
CA ARG A 205 -11.02 -2.58 -8.40
C ARG A 205 -12.48 -2.33 -8.77
N LYS A 206 -13.07 -1.21 -8.34
CA LYS A 206 -14.45 -0.83 -8.71
C LYS A 206 -14.59 -0.66 -10.23
N THR A 207 -13.55 -0.15 -10.87
CA THR A 207 -13.55 0.18 -12.30
C THR A 207 -13.38 -1.06 -13.18
N ILE A 208 -12.44 -1.95 -12.82
CA ILE A 208 -12.13 -3.14 -13.63
C ILE A 208 -12.83 -4.42 -13.14
N GLY A 209 -13.56 -4.34 -12.02
CA GLY A 209 -14.31 -5.42 -11.38
C GLY A 209 -13.48 -6.25 -10.41
N SER A 210 -12.29 -6.70 -10.82
CA SER A 210 -11.38 -7.49 -9.98
C SER A 210 -9.95 -7.00 -10.13
N LEU A 211 -9.27 -6.82 -9.00
CA LEU A 211 -7.88 -6.42 -8.93
C LEU A 211 -7.19 -7.23 -7.82
N PRO A 212 -6.69 -8.44 -8.09
CA PRO A 212 -5.85 -9.12 -7.12
C PRO A 212 -4.57 -8.27 -6.95
N VAL A 213 -4.37 -7.66 -5.78
CA VAL A 213 -3.14 -6.95 -5.46
C VAL A 213 -2.75 -7.36 -4.06
N ILE A 214 -1.48 -7.71 -3.88
CA ILE A 214 -0.90 -8.14 -2.62
C ILE A 214 0.41 -7.41 -2.41
N ALA A 215 0.83 -7.26 -1.16
CA ALA A 215 2.16 -6.75 -0.86
C ALA A 215 3.23 -7.74 -1.36
N PRO A 216 4.44 -7.27 -1.72
CA PRO A 216 5.55 -8.15 -2.08
C PRO A 216 5.82 -9.20 -0.99
N GLU A 217 6.03 -10.44 -1.40
CA GLU A 217 6.49 -11.50 -0.49
C GLU A 217 8.00 -11.40 -0.28
N THR A 218 8.44 -11.49 0.98
CA THR A 218 9.85 -11.45 1.35
C THR A 218 10.21 -12.64 2.24
N ALA A 219 11.31 -13.32 1.90
CA ALA A 219 11.86 -14.42 2.70
C ALA A 219 12.48 -13.91 4.01
N ILE A 220 13.10 -12.73 3.95
CA ILE A 220 13.65 -12.01 5.11
C ILE A 220 12.71 -10.86 5.47
N THR A 221 12.45 -10.65 6.76
CA THR A 221 11.59 -9.52 7.17
C THR A 221 12.31 -8.18 6.95
N PRO A 222 11.60 -7.14 6.49
CA PRO A 222 12.19 -5.83 6.22
C PRO A 222 13.01 -5.26 7.37
N ILE A 223 12.43 -5.26 8.58
CA ILE A 223 13.09 -4.75 9.77
C ILE A 223 14.41 -5.49 10.08
N SER A 224 14.47 -6.81 9.85
CA SER A 224 15.66 -7.61 10.11
C SER A 224 16.76 -7.32 9.09
N LEU A 225 16.41 -7.27 7.79
CA LEU A 225 17.39 -6.98 6.73
C LEU A 225 17.97 -5.57 6.89
N LEU A 226 17.11 -4.56 7.12
CA LEU A 226 17.54 -3.18 7.32
C LEU A 226 18.44 -3.03 8.55
N THR A 227 18.12 -3.75 9.63
CA THR A 227 18.96 -3.75 10.83
C THR A 227 20.32 -4.38 10.52
N HIS A 228 20.34 -5.51 9.82
CA HIS A 228 21.57 -6.19 9.43
C HIS A 228 22.46 -5.32 8.53
N TRP A 229 21.89 -4.67 7.51
CA TRP A 229 22.61 -3.76 6.62
C TRP A 229 23.24 -2.58 7.35
N LEU A 230 22.56 -2.04 8.36
CA LEU A 230 23.12 -0.94 9.15
C LEU A 230 24.21 -1.44 10.13
N GLN A 231 24.08 -2.66 10.66
CA GLN A 231 25.10 -3.26 11.53
C GLN A 231 26.37 -3.66 10.76
N ASP A 232 26.20 -4.18 9.55
CA ASP A 232 27.28 -4.62 8.68
C ASP A 232 26.98 -4.21 7.23
N SER A 233 27.47 -3.05 6.81
CA SER A 233 27.29 -2.58 5.44
C SER A 233 28.04 -3.43 4.41
N THR A 234 28.98 -4.28 4.81
CA THR A 234 29.67 -5.18 3.87
C THR A 234 28.78 -6.33 3.40
N SER A 235 27.69 -6.60 4.13
CA SER A 235 26.65 -7.57 3.75
C SER A 235 25.69 -7.05 2.66
N MET A 236 25.73 -5.76 2.35
CA MET A 236 24.86 -5.16 1.36
C MET A 236 25.24 -5.59 -0.05
N PRO A 237 24.26 -5.84 -0.94
CA PRO A 237 24.54 -6.00 -2.37
C PRO A 237 25.27 -4.76 -2.91
N ALA A 238 26.25 -4.96 -3.81
CA ALA A 238 27.09 -3.88 -4.35
C ALA A 238 26.32 -2.78 -5.12
N VAL A 239 25.02 -2.97 -5.36
CA VAL A 239 24.14 -1.99 -6.00
C VAL A 239 23.51 -1.01 -4.98
N PHE A 240 23.66 -1.25 -3.68
CA PHE A 240 23.10 -0.41 -2.62
C PHE A 240 24.20 0.14 -1.71
N ASP A 241 24.06 1.42 -1.37
CA ASP A 241 24.86 2.13 -0.39
C ASP A 241 23.98 2.74 0.70
N LEU A 242 24.56 2.99 1.88
CA LEU A 242 23.89 3.69 2.97
C LEU A 242 23.79 5.19 2.66
N GLY A 243 22.59 5.74 2.86
CA GLY A 243 22.37 7.18 2.90
C GLY A 243 22.70 7.77 4.27
N MET A 244 22.17 8.96 4.54
CA MET A 244 22.47 9.75 5.75
C MET A 244 21.28 9.83 6.73
N GLY A 245 20.37 8.87 6.67
CA GLY A 245 19.13 8.89 7.44
C GLY A 245 18.68 7.51 7.88
N ALA A 246 18.27 7.39 9.14
CA ALA A 246 17.74 6.15 9.69
C ALA A 246 16.74 6.43 10.82
N GLU A 247 15.79 5.52 11.00
CA GLU A 247 14.86 5.50 12.13
C GLU A 247 14.98 4.17 12.88
N LEU A 248 15.38 4.25 14.15
CA LEU A 248 15.57 3.10 15.02
C LEU A 248 14.46 3.06 16.06
N VAL A 249 13.88 1.89 16.30
CA VAL A 249 12.83 1.63 17.28
C VAL A 249 13.25 0.53 18.25
N GLY A 250 12.87 0.66 19.52
CA GLY A 250 13.12 -0.40 20.51
C GLY A 250 12.25 -1.63 20.26
N ALA A 251 12.77 -2.82 20.54
CA ALA A 251 12.09 -4.10 20.35
C ALA A 251 11.03 -4.43 21.44
N GLY A 252 10.90 -3.61 22.49
CA GLY A 252 10.02 -3.84 23.65
C GLY A 252 8.72 -3.04 23.67
N GLU A 253 7.94 -3.14 24.76
CA GLU A 253 6.70 -2.36 24.96
C GLU A 253 6.94 -0.84 25.06
N GLU A 254 8.15 -0.45 25.45
CA GLU A 254 8.58 0.94 25.42
C GLU A 254 8.86 1.37 23.98
N ARG A 255 8.03 2.28 23.46
CA ARG A 255 8.15 2.91 22.14
C ARG A 255 9.31 3.90 22.07
N SER A 256 10.51 3.48 22.46
CA SER A 256 11.71 4.30 22.25
C SER A 256 11.98 4.39 20.75
N LYS A 257 12.17 5.62 20.26
CA LYS A 257 12.39 5.93 18.85
C LYS A 257 13.48 6.96 18.74
N VAL A 258 14.45 6.71 17.85
CA VAL A 258 15.53 7.65 17.51
C VAL A 258 15.53 7.84 16.00
N THR A 259 15.67 9.09 15.56
CA THR A 259 15.73 9.43 14.15
C THR A 259 17.02 10.17 13.87
N PHE A 260 17.85 9.61 13.00
CA PHE A 260 19.06 10.24 12.47
C PHE A 260 18.73 10.92 11.14
N LYS A 261 19.23 12.15 10.96
CA LYS A 261 19.03 12.94 9.74
C LYS A 261 20.33 13.65 9.41
N ALA A 262 20.78 13.53 8.16
CA ALA A 262 22.06 14.09 7.72
C ALA A 262 23.22 13.70 8.66
N HIS A 263 23.27 12.41 9.03
CA HIS A 263 24.25 11.86 9.97
C HIS A 263 24.94 10.65 9.35
N GLU A 264 26.23 10.49 9.64
CA GLU A 264 27.01 9.33 9.23
C GLU A 264 26.48 8.08 9.94
N LEU A 265 25.90 7.16 9.17
CA LEU A 265 25.19 6.02 9.73
C LEU A 265 26.13 4.95 10.31
N GLN A 266 27.41 4.98 9.96
CA GLN A 266 28.44 4.11 10.54
C GLN A 266 29.12 4.69 11.78
N ALA A 267 28.68 5.84 12.29
CA ALA A 267 29.21 6.42 13.51
C ALA A 267 28.93 5.53 14.75
N GLU A 268 29.85 5.56 15.73
CA GLU A 268 29.76 4.76 16.97
C GLU A 268 28.44 4.98 17.72
N GLU A 269 27.87 6.19 17.67
CA GLU A 269 26.60 6.47 18.37
C GLU A 269 25.42 5.72 17.74
N VAL A 270 25.44 5.51 16.41
CA VAL A 270 24.39 4.76 15.71
C VAL A 270 24.54 3.28 16.03
N GLN A 271 25.76 2.75 15.96
CA GLN A 271 26.06 1.35 16.30
C GLN A 271 25.71 1.04 17.75
N ALA A 272 26.02 1.92 18.69
CA ALA A 272 25.64 1.78 20.09
C ALA A 272 24.11 1.66 20.27
N ASN A 273 23.30 2.34 19.45
CA ASN A 273 21.84 2.20 19.53
C ASN A 273 21.37 0.79 19.10
N LEU A 274 22.05 0.17 18.12
CA LEU A 274 21.78 -1.19 17.66
C LEU A 274 22.22 -2.22 18.72
N ASP A 275 23.38 -2.01 19.35
CA ASP A 275 23.88 -2.85 20.45
C ASP A 275 22.94 -2.87 21.66
N HIS A 276 22.24 -1.75 21.91
CA HIS A 276 21.19 -1.66 22.93
C HIS A 276 19.85 -2.29 22.50
N GLY A 277 19.82 -3.04 21.39
CA GLY A 277 18.65 -3.81 20.95
C GLY A 277 17.60 -3.01 20.20
N LYS A 278 17.93 -1.82 19.66
CA LYS A 278 17.05 -1.13 18.71
C LYS A 278 17.18 -1.73 17.32
N GLN A 279 16.08 -1.72 16.58
CA GLN A 279 15.99 -2.23 15.22
C GLN A 279 15.67 -1.10 14.25
N VAL A 280 16.12 -1.24 13.01
CA VAL A 280 15.95 -0.23 11.96
C VAL A 280 14.58 -0.36 11.32
N SER A 281 13.70 0.58 11.68
CA SER A 281 12.34 0.69 11.11
C SER A 281 12.30 1.44 9.78
N GLN A 282 13.30 2.29 9.51
CA GLN A 282 13.48 3.00 8.26
C GLN A 282 14.96 3.23 7.99
N LEU A 283 15.41 3.02 6.75
CA LEU A 283 16.78 3.25 6.32
C LEU A 283 16.81 4.03 5.02
N GLU A 284 17.64 5.06 4.95
CA GLU A 284 17.96 5.78 3.71
C GLU A 284 19.02 5.00 2.95
N LEU A 285 18.73 4.72 1.68
CA LEU A 285 19.54 3.93 0.77
C LEU A 285 19.79 4.72 -0.50
N ILE A 286 20.92 4.46 -1.13
CA ILE A 286 21.27 4.94 -2.45
C ILE A 286 21.43 3.70 -3.34
N TRP A 287 20.74 3.66 -4.47
CA TRP A 287 20.83 2.58 -5.44
C TRP A 287 21.61 3.04 -6.67
N ARG A 288 22.74 2.36 -6.94
CA ARG A 288 23.64 2.56 -8.09
C ARG A 288 24.04 4.02 -8.36
N ASP A 289 24.14 4.85 -7.33
CA ASP A 289 24.33 6.31 -7.46
C ASP A 289 23.28 7.03 -8.33
N ARG A 290 22.11 6.41 -8.54
CA ARG A 290 21.03 6.92 -9.40
C ARG A 290 19.79 7.33 -8.63
N ILE A 291 19.41 6.56 -7.61
CA ILE A 291 18.17 6.81 -6.85
C ILE A 291 18.48 6.80 -5.36
N SER A 292 18.16 7.89 -4.68
CA SER A 292 18.13 7.95 -3.21
C SER A 292 16.70 7.80 -2.71
N PHE A 293 16.48 6.96 -1.70
CA PHE A 293 15.16 6.76 -1.11
C PHE A 293 15.24 6.25 0.32
N LYS A 294 14.13 6.29 1.04
CA LYS A 294 13.98 5.69 2.36
C LYS A 294 13.07 4.48 2.28
N LEU A 295 13.58 3.32 2.66
CA LEU A 295 12.80 2.10 2.80
C LEU A 295 12.38 1.93 4.24
N ASP A 296 11.11 1.63 4.48
CA ASP A 296 10.63 1.30 5.82
C ASP A 296 10.33 -0.21 6.00
N GLN A 297 10.05 -0.57 7.25
CA GLN A 297 9.73 -1.94 7.65
C GLN A 297 8.46 -2.53 6.99
N HIS A 298 7.67 -1.71 6.30
CA HIS A 298 6.47 -2.11 5.55
C HIS A 298 6.70 -2.11 4.04
N LEU A 299 7.97 -2.06 3.60
CA LEU A 299 8.39 -1.97 2.20
C LEU A 299 7.90 -0.72 1.48
N GLN A 300 7.57 0.36 2.21
CA GLN A 300 7.21 1.63 1.59
C GLN A 300 8.48 2.40 1.23
N ILE A 301 8.58 2.79 -0.03
CA ILE A 301 9.63 3.67 -0.55
C ILE A 301 9.17 5.12 -0.35
N LYS A 302 9.94 5.91 0.40
CA LYS A 302 9.63 7.29 0.76
C LYS A 302 10.74 8.23 0.33
N GLY A 303 10.38 9.44 -0.08
CA GLY A 303 11.34 10.47 -0.45
C GLY A 303 12.27 10.04 -1.58
N LEU A 304 11.75 9.26 -2.54
CA LEU A 304 12.48 8.87 -3.74
C LEU A 304 12.96 10.11 -4.48
N LYS A 305 14.24 10.15 -4.80
CA LYS A 305 14.90 11.21 -5.55
C LYS A 305 15.81 10.57 -6.59
N PHE A 306 15.65 11.00 -7.83
CA PHE A 306 16.64 10.72 -8.86
C PHE A 306 17.85 11.63 -8.64
N LEU A 307 19.05 11.08 -8.79
CA LEU A 307 20.33 11.77 -8.67
C LEU A 307 20.82 12.21 -10.06
N ASP A 308 21.87 13.03 -10.10
CA ASP A 308 22.33 13.79 -11.27
C ASP A 308 22.39 13.02 -12.60
N VAL A 309 22.71 11.71 -12.58
CA VAL A 309 22.77 10.85 -13.78
C VAL A 309 21.43 10.80 -14.53
N PHE A 310 20.31 10.93 -13.84
CA PHE A 310 18.98 10.94 -14.43
C PHE A 310 18.63 12.28 -15.06
N ASP A 311 19.05 13.39 -14.44
CA ASP A 311 18.81 14.74 -14.96
C ASP A 311 19.57 14.94 -16.29
N ASP A 312 20.80 14.43 -16.39
CA ASP A 312 21.56 14.44 -17.65
C ASP A 312 20.87 13.67 -18.78
N GLN A 313 20.16 12.57 -18.46
CA GLN A 313 19.39 11.81 -19.44
C GLN A 313 18.17 12.60 -19.92
N LEU A 314 17.47 13.29 -19.01
CA LEU A 314 16.33 14.13 -19.34
C LEU A 314 16.72 15.35 -20.17
N ASP A 315 17.83 16.00 -19.84
CA ASP A 315 18.34 17.18 -20.55
C ASP A 315 18.77 16.88 -22.01
N GLY A 316 19.00 15.60 -22.33
CA GLY A 316 19.23 15.13 -23.70
C GLY A 316 18.00 15.19 -24.61
N HIS A 317 16.81 15.45 -24.04
CA HIS A 317 15.54 15.54 -24.77
C HIS A 317 15.03 16.99 -24.84
N ASP A 318 14.44 17.38 -25.98
CA ASP A 318 13.79 18.68 -26.17
C ASP A 318 12.27 18.50 -26.38
N PRO A 319 11.48 18.31 -25.30
CA PRO A 319 10.05 18.06 -25.42
C PRO A 319 9.31 19.29 -25.95
N GLN A 320 8.51 19.09 -27.00
CA GLN A 320 7.75 20.15 -27.67
C GLN A 320 6.37 20.38 -27.04
N SER A 321 5.96 19.53 -26.09
CA SER A 321 4.69 19.66 -25.37
C SER A 321 4.76 19.14 -23.93
N HIS A 322 3.79 19.52 -23.10
CA HIS A 322 3.67 19.00 -21.74
C HIS A 322 3.42 17.49 -21.71
N ALA A 323 2.62 16.97 -22.64
CA ALA A 323 2.33 15.55 -22.74
C ALA A 323 3.60 14.75 -23.11
N GLU A 324 4.38 15.25 -24.06
CA GLU A 324 5.66 14.65 -24.47
C GLU A 324 6.69 14.68 -23.34
N LYS A 325 6.75 15.76 -22.55
CA LYS A 325 7.60 15.81 -21.37
C LYS A 325 7.25 14.71 -20.36
N ILE A 326 5.96 14.54 -20.03
CA ILE A 326 5.53 13.49 -19.09
C ILE A 326 5.80 12.10 -19.67
N ASP A 327 5.60 11.90 -20.97
CA ASP A 327 5.88 10.63 -21.65
C ASP A 327 7.35 10.21 -21.50
N ILE A 328 8.28 11.13 -21.80
CA ILE A 328 9.73 10.90 -21.68
C ILE A 328 10.13 10.65 -20.22
N GLU A 329 9.69 11.51 -19.29
CA GLU A 329 9.94 11.34 -17.85
C GLU A 329 9.44 9.99 -17.35
N PHE A 330 8.22 9.58 -17.74
CA PHE A 330 7.64 8.30 -17.36
C PHE A 330 8.39 7.11 -17.95
N ALA A 331 8.81 7.19 -19.22
CA ALA A 331 9.58 6.14 -19.89
C ALA A 331 10.87 5.81 -19.13
N LEU A 332 11.63 6.85 -18.78
CA LEU A 332 12.90 6.73 -18.05
C LEU A 332 12.67 6.30 -16.60
N MET A 333 11.77 6.99 -15.89
CA MET A 333 11.46 6.72 -14.49
C MET A 333 10.98 5.29 -14.26
N SER A 334 10.06 4.80 -15.10
CA SER A 334 9.50 3.45 -14.94
C SER A 334 10.53 2.34 -15.19
N GLY A 335 11.50 2.57 -16.09
CA GLY A 335 12.61 1.67 -16.32
C GLY A 335 13.55 1.57 -15.12
N GLU A 336 14.00 2.71 -14.58
CA GLU A 336 14.90 2.72 -13.43
C GLU A 336 14.22 2.15 -12.17
N VAL A 337 12.94 2.48 -11.94
CA VAL A 337 12.19 1.92 -10.79
C VAL A 337 11.96 0.41 -10.94
N ARG A 338 11.74 -0.11 -12.15
CA ARG A 338 11.64 -1.55 -12.40
C ARG A 338 12.92 -2.28 -11.98
N GLU A 339 14.08 -1.75 -12.37
CA GLU A 339 15.37 -2.33 -11.99
C GLU A 339 15.63 -2.23 -10.49
N LEU A 340 15.34 -1.08 -9.88
CA LEU A 340 15.42 -0.89 -8.43
C LEU A 340 14.57 -1.92 -7.67
N LEU A 341 13.31 -2.10 -8.08
CA LEU A 341 12.41 -3.08 -7.45
C LEU A 341 12.93 -4.51 -7.63
N SER A 342 13.47 -4.84 -8.80
CA SER A 342 14.08 -6.16 -9.05
C SER A 342 15.26 -6.42 -8.11
N ASP A 343 16.22 -5.50 -8.03
CA ASP A 343 17.39 -5.64 -7.15
C ASP A 343 16.98 -5.67 -5.67
N LEU A 344 15.99 -4.86 -5.28
CA LEU A 344 15.49 -4.84 -3.91
C LEU A 344 14.80 -6.16 -3.53
N MET A 345 13.96 -6.71 -4.42
CA MET A 345 13.30 -7.98 -4.16
C MET A 345 14.28 -9.15 -4.14
N ALA A 346 15.33 -9.11 -4.96
CA ALA A 346 16.42 -10.10 -4.91
C ALA A 346 17.15 -10.05 -3.55
N ALA A 347 17.35 -8.86 -2.98
CA ALA A 347 17.95 -8.72 -1.65
C ALA A 347 17.07 -9.30 -0.53
N PHE A 348 15.75 -9.18 -0.64
CA PHE A 348 14.80 -9.75 0.32
C PHE A 348 14.53 -11.25 0.14
N ASN A 349 14.80 -11.77 -1.04
CA ASN A 349 14.60 -13.15 -1.44
C ASN A 349 15.88 -13.70 -2.08
N PRO A 350 17.00 -13.79 -1.34
CA PRO A 350 18.19 -14.42 -1.88
C PRO A 350 17.85 -15.85 -2.28
N ASP A 351 18.35 -16.31 -3.42
CA ASP A 351 18.19 -17.70 -3.86
C ASP A 351 18.68 -18.62 -2.74
N ILE A 352 17.75 -19.17 -1.95
CA ILE A 352 18.09 -20.22 -1.00
C ILE A 352 18.37 -21.44 -1.86
N SER A 353 19.65 -21.70 -2.11
CA SER A 353 20.07 -22.96 -2.69
C SER A 353 19.43 -24.08 -1.86
N TRP A 354 18.83 -25.05 -2.53
CA TRP A 354 18.11 -26.15 -1.90
C TRP A 354 19.01 -27.01 -0.99
N GLU A 355 20.33 -26.78 -0.98
CA GLU A 355 21.31 -27.42 -0.12
C GLU A 355 21.36 -26.77 1.29
N ASP A 356 21.24 -25.44 1.41
CA ASP A 356 21.36 -24.73 2.68
C ASP A 356 20.12 -24.85 3.59
N ALA A 357 18.94 -25.05 2.99
CA ALA A 357 17.69 -25.25 3.73
C ALA A 357 17.70 -26.55 4.56
N THR A 358 18.48 -27.56 4.15
CA THR A 358 18.60 -28.84 4.88
C THR A 358 19.64 -28.81 5.99
N ALA A 359 20.59 -27.87 5.95
CA ALA A 359 21.62 -27.71 6.99
C ALA A 359 21.08 -26.99 8.24
N ALA A 360 20.07 -26.12 8.10
CA ALA A 360 19.47 -25.39 9.23
C ALA A 360 18.38 -26.16 9.99
N THR A 361 17.86 -27.28 9.47
CA THR A 361 16.81 -28.08 10.13
C THR A 361 17.28 -29.39 10.75
N PHE A 362 18.50 -29.84 10.47
CA PHE A 362 19.08 -31.03 11.10
C PHE A 362 20.44 -30.71 11.72
N GLY A 363 20.40 -29.97 12.82
CA GLY A 363 21.46 -30.01 13.82
C GLY A 363 21.67 -31.45 14.28
N THR A 364 22.82 -32.00 13.90
CA THR A 364 23.34 -33.33 14.19
C THR A 364 23.46 -33.64 15.69
N LYS A 365 22.95 -34.84 16.03
CA LYS A 365 23.15 -35.69 17.23
C LYS A 365 22.51 -35.28 18.56
#